data_AF-A0AAJ5IMM4-F1
#
_entry.id   AF-A0AAJ5IMM4-F1
#
_cell.length_a   1.000
_cell.length_b   1.000
_cell.length_c   1.000
_cell.angle_alpha   90.00
_cell.angle_beta   90.00
_cell.angle_gamma   90.00
#
_symmetry.space_group_name_H-M   'P 1'
#
loop_
_entity.id
_entity.type
_entity.pdbx_description
1 polymer ?
#
loop_
_entity_poly.entity_id
_entity_poly.type
_entity_poly.pdbx_seq_one_letter_code
_entity_poly.pdbx_strand_id
1 'polypeptide(L)'
;MTVQVGMRVSDLEGIFLAQSSHLQTSPEHEIKRDVSYFNVECDTTLKRIPRDACHLGLRAQSHPDSPDLPSDDFTFSLILAAGSLNSVSIDIPYDCTVSPDELLMHAESSGFNINLLPPGHTTVVDEKVERYCEVLRTYGRMWLASPQSNIRVAPIDGYLEYLFGVAAGHIPASISTDEMMNTLFTEGMPEVVMEYVKVVIHDVIMEHFGTEDAFNEILEKVAKAIHLKQAQFRDSRARILEEELDLRTPLPNLIRMVSKSTGLSLSNAAGMLYELKHGVHTVLDKYLPPDEPAVEGQATPPVNTRQAKLANALGAAFAAAFGIDEMDQAWAGVESTLQVQERINLDHGTVQPGSVASRIAVAMDVEPKIAALATGEFLSMIRAVLEAGNHVSPPPPPAPKPVPAPASGLIAVG
;
A
#
# COMPACT_ATOMS: atom_id res chain seq x y z
N MET A 1 -1.75 9.67 22.10
CA MET A 1 -3.18 9.54 21.79
C MET A 1 -3.91 9.76 23.10
N THR A 2 -5.03 10.48 23.18
CA THR A 2 -5.65 10.71 24.50
C THR A 2 -6.57 9.55 24.83
N VAL A 3 -6.45 8.96 26.01
CA VAL A 3 -7.30 7.84 26.47
C VAL A 3 -8.28 8.32 27.54
N GLN A 4 -9.57 8.03 27.39
CA GLN A 4 -10.61 8.30 28.38
C GLN A 4 -11.33 7.01 28.76
N VAL A 5 -11.46 6.73 30.06
CA VAL A 5 -11.99 5.46 30.58
C VAL A 5 -13.14 5.69 31.54
N GLY A 6 -14.19 4.88 31.45
CA GLY A 6 -15.27 4.82 32.45
C GLY A 6 -16.31 5.93 32.34
N MET A 7 -16.55 6.42 31.13
CA MET A 7 -17.58 7.41 30.83
C MET A 7 -18.95 6.77 30.61
N ARG A 8 -20.01 7.56 30.61
CA ARG A 8 -21.33 7.15 30.15
C ARG A 8 -21.61 7.64 28.74
N VAL A 9 -22.50 6.96 28.03
CA VAL A 9 -22.98 7.42 26.72
C VAL A 9 -23.56 8.84 26.80
N SER A 10 -24.27 9.18 27.88
CA SER A 10 -24.77 10.55 28.10
C SER A 10 -23.66 11.60 28.21
N ASP A 11 -22.49 11.25 28.76
CA ASP A 11 -21.34 12.15 28.82
C ASP A 11 -20.77 12.41 27.42
N LEU A 12 -20.71 11.37 26.57
CA LEU A 12 -20.24 11.49 25.19
C LEU A 12 -21.15 12.39 24.35
N GLU A 13 -22.46 12.33 24.56
CA GLU A 13 -23.40 13.26 23.90
C GLU A 13 -23.12 14.71 24.33
N GLY A 14 -22.84 14.94 25.61
CA GLY A 14 -22.42 16.24 26.13
C GLY A 14 -21.16 16.77 25.43
N ILE A 15 -20.15 15.92 25.27
CA ILE A 15 -18.90 16.25 24.56
C ILE A 15 -19.19 16.61 23.10
N PHE A 16 -19.97 15.79 22.39
CA PHE A 16 -20.32 16.05 21.01
C PHE A 16 -21.03 17.39 20.82
N LEU A 17 -21.99 17.71 21.69
CA LEU A 17 -22.74 18.97 21.64
C LEU A 17 -21.83 20.17 21.91
N ALA A 18 -20.92 20.07 22.88
CA ALA A 18 -19.94 21.11 23.15
C ALA A 18 -19.01 21.34 21.93
N GLN A 19 -18.47 20.28 21.35
CA GLN A 19 -17.61 20.34 20.16
C GLN A 19 -18.34 20.93 18.94
N SER A 20 -19.58 20.51 18.72
CA SER A 20 -20.41 21.02 17.63
C SER A 20 -20.73 22.50 17.82
N SER A 21 -20.94 22.94 19.05
CA SER A 21 -21.17 24.37 19.37
C SER A 21 -19.90 25.18 19.16
N HIS A 22 -18.74 24.64 19.54
CA HIS A 22 -17.44 25.28 19.32
C HIS A 22 -17.14 25.48 17.82
N LEU A 23 -17.41 24.46 16.99
CA LEU A 23 -17.25 24.55 15.53
C LEU A 23 -18.21 25.56 14.88
N GLN A 24 -19.40 25.77 15.44
CA GLN A 24 -20.28 26.83 14.96
C GLN A 24 -19.71 28.23 15.24
N THR A 25 -18.98 28.39 16.34
CA THR A 25 -18.35 29.67 16.74
C THR A 25 -16.96 29.88 16.15
N SER A 26 -16.26 28.83 15.75
CA SER A 26 -14.89 28.86 15.23
C SER A 26 -14.69 27.77 14.17
N PRO A 27 -15.28 27.93 12.97
CA PRO A 27 -15.33 26.88 11.94
C PRO A 27 -13.96 26.54 11.34
N GLU A 28 -13.01 27.47 11.41
CA GLU A 28 -11.61 27.25 11.04
C GLU A 28 -10.82 26.34 12.00
N HIS A 29 -11.37 25.98 13.16
CA HIS A 29 -10.70 25.08 14.10
C HIS A 29 -11.03 23.63 13.79
N GLU A 30 -10.04 22.86 13.32
CA GLU A 30 -10.20 21.43 13.06
C GLU A 30 -10.12 20.63 14.37
N ILE A 31 -11.11 19.77 14.62
CA ILE A 31 -11.07 18.81 15.72
C ILE A 31 -10.34 17.55 15.24
N LYS A 32 -9.18 17.27 15.85
CA LYS A 32 -8.40 16.07 15.56
C LYS A 32 -9.07 14.84 16.13
N ARG A 33 -9.08 13.75 15.36
CA ARG A 33 -9.53 12.42 15.82
C ARG A 33 -8.40 11.68 16.50
N ASP A 34 -8.14 11.99 17.76
CA ASP A 34 -7.02 11.43 18.54
C ASP A 34 -7.42 10.97 19.95
N VAL A 35 -8.72 10.88 20.25
CA VAL A 35 -9.23 10.42 21.54
C VAL A 35 -9.82 9.01 21.42
N SER A 36 -9.37 8.10 22.29
CA SER A 36 -9.93 6.77 22.43
C SER A 36 -10.74 6.67 23.72
N TYR A 37 -12.03 6.35 23.58
CA TYR A 37 -12.94 6.15 24.70
C TYR A 37 -13.07 4.67 24.99
N PHE A 38 -12.90 4.26 26.24
CA PHE A 38 -13.01 2.87 26.69
C PHE A 38 -13.91 2.75 27.91
N ASN A 39 -14.39 1.53 28.12
CA ASN A 39 -15.27 1.10 29.19
C ASN A 39 -16.48 2.03 29.31
N VAL A 40 -17.07 2.40 28.16
CA VAL A 40 -18.17 3.35 28.11
C VAL A 40 -19.48 2.63 28.46
N GLU A 41 -20.12 3.07 29.52
CA GLU A 41 -21.39 2.52 30.00
C GLU A 41 -22.57 3.05 29.17
N CYS A 42 -23.38 2.15 28.59
CA CYS A 42 -24.60 2.52 27.88
C CYS A 42 -25.74 2.77 28.88
N ASP A 43 -25.74 3.94 29.51
CA ASP A 43 -26.85 4.42 30.35
C ASP A 43 -28.07 4.85 29.52
N THR A 44 -27.85 5.11 28.23
CA THR A 44 -28.86 5.34 27.19
C THR A 44 -28.34 4.84 25.84
N THR A 45 -29.20 4.74 24.83
CA THR A 45 -28.75 4.46 23.46
C THR A 45 -27.86 5.59 22.92
N LEU A 46 -26.68 5.24 22.41
CA LEU A 46 -25.77 6.16 21.73
C LEU A 46 -26.44 6.71 20.47
N LYS A 47 -26.50 8.04 20.36
CA LYS A 47 -27.08 8.73 19.20
C LYS A 47 -26.02 9.35 18.32
N ARG A 48 -24.92 9.81 18.91
CA ARG A 48 -23.85 10.53 18.25
C ARG A 48 -22.52 10.22 18.91
N ILE A 49 -21.45 10.31 18.12
CA ILE A 49 -20.08 10.05 18.57
C ILE A 49 -19.33 11.37 18.63
N PRO A 50 -18.57 11.64 19.70
CA PRO A 50 -17.65 12.76 19.77
C PRO A 50 -16.78 12.88 18.51
N ARG A 51 -16.56 14.11 18.03
CA ARG A 51 -15.87 14.37 16.75
C ARG A 51 -14.38 14.08 16.82
N ASP A 52 -13.80 14.09 18.01
CA ASP A 52 -12.43 13.73 18.35
C ASP A 52 -12.22 12.24 18.56
N ALA A 53 -13.28 11.43 18.57
CA ALA A 53 -13.17 9.99 18.74
C ALA A 53 -12.42 9.34 17.55
N CYS A 54 -11.34 8.63 17.86
CA CYS A 54 -10.70 7.69 16.95
C CYS A 54 -11.05 6.23 17.27
N HIS A 55 -11.44 5.94 18.51
CA HIS A 55 -11.87 4.62 18.98
C HIS A 55 -12.99 4.75 20.01
N LEU A 56 -13.89 3.76 20.03
CA LEU A 56 -14.93 3.62 21.06
C LEU A 56 -15.06 2.17 21.52
N GLY A 57 -14.78 1.93 22.79
CA GLY A 57 -15.03 0.69 23.52
C GLY A 57 -16.27 0.81 24.39
N LEU A 58 -17.30 0.01 24.07
CA LEU A 58 -18.54 -0.01 24.84
C LEU A 58 -18.49 -1.15 25.86
N ARG A 59 -18.81 -0.84 27.12
CA ARG A 59 -18.86 -1.83 28.20
C ARG A 59 -20.01 -2.80 27.93
N ALA A 60 -19.70 -4.09 27.90
CA ALA A 60 -20.70 -5.14 27.79
C ALA A 60 -21.69 -5.07 28.97
N GLN A 61 -22.97 -5.01 28.65
CA GLN A 61 -24.06 -4.90 29.60
C GLN A 61 -25.14 -5.92 29.31
N SER A 62 -25.70 -6.49 30.38
CA SER A 62 -26.75 -7.49 30.31
C SER A 62 -28.14 -6.89 30.14
N HIS A 63 -29.02 -7.60 29.45
CA HIS A 63 -30.43 -7.25 29.36
C HIS A 63 -31.10 -7.37 30.76
N PRO A 64 -31.95 -6.41 31.19
CA PRO A 64 -32.55 -6.42 32.53
C PRO A 64 -33.35 -7.69 32.86
N ASP A 65 -34.08 -8.22 31.86
CA ASP A 65 -34.92 -9.41 32.02
C ASP A 65 -34.21 -10.73 31.69
N SER A 66 -33.03 -10.66 31.05
CA SER A 66 -32.29 -11.81 30.53
C SER A 66 -30.79 -11.57 30.70
N PRO A 67 -30.22 -11.86 31.90
CA PRO A 67 -28.86 -11.44 32.24
C PRO A 67 -27.76 -12.06 31.36
N ASP A 68 -28.07 -13.17 30.69
CA ASP A 68 -27.17 -13.88 29.78
C ASP A 68 -27.11 -13.26 28.38
N LEU A 69 -28.02 -12.33 28.04
CA LEU A 69 -28.09 -11.66 26.74
C LEU A 69 -27.60 -10.21 26.84
N PRO A 70 -27.03 -9.65 25.77
CA PRO A 70 -26.66 -8.23 25.74
C PRO A 70 -27.89 -7.32 25.82
N SER A 71 -27.76 -6.15 26.42
CA SER A 71 -28.84 -5.15 26.45
C SER A 71 -29.09 -4.54 25.06
N ASP A 72 -30.33 -4.11 24.82
CA ASP A 72 -30.71 -3.45 23.57
C ASP A 72 -29.93 -2.15 23.37
N ASP A 73 -29.79 -1.34 24.42
CA ASP A 73 -29.04 -0.07 24.36
C ASP A 73 -27.58 -0.29 23.97
N PHE A 74 -26.93 -1.31 24.53
CA PHE A 74 -25.56 -1.69 24.17
C PHE A 74 -25.49 -2.14 22.70
N THR A 75 -26.38 -3.02 22.28
CA THR A 75 -26.40 -3.58 20.92
C THR A 75 -26.63 -2.49 19.86
N PHE A 76 -27.63 -1.61 20.07
CA PHE A 76 -27.89 -0.49 19.16
C PHE A 76 -26.73 0.52 19.14
N SER A 77 -26.10 0.77 20.29
CA SER A 77 -24.95 1.67 20.38
C SER A 77 -23.74 1.14 19.62
N LEU A 78 -23.47 -0.18 19.67
CA LEU A 78 -22.41 -0.82 18.88
C LEU A 78 -22.64 -0.66 17.37
N ILE A 79 -23.87 -0.87 16.90
CA ILE A 79 -24.21 -0.72 15.47
C ILE A 79 -23.96 0.71 15.01
N LEU A 80 -24.37 1.70 15.81
CA LEU A 80 -24.13 3.12 15.49
C LEU A 80 -22.62 3.45 15.50
N ALA A 81 -21.89 2.91 16.47
CA ALA A 81 -20.44 3.05 16.58
C ALA A 81 -19.74 2.52 15.32
N ALA A 82 -20.10 1.31 14.89
CA ALA A 82 -19.56 0.66 13.70
C ALA A 82 -19.80 1.46 12.41
N GLY A 83 -20.96 2.10 12.29
CA GLY A 83 -21.29 2.94 11.14
C GLY A 83 -20.51 4.26 11.08
N SER A 84 -19.86 4.65 12.17
CA SER A 84 -19.28 5.99 12.33
C SER A 84 -17.76 5.98 12.58
N LEU A 85 -17.22 4.88 13.11
CA LEU A 85 -15.81 4.70 13.44
C LEU A 85 -15.26 3.43 12.79
N ASN A 86 -13.99 3.48 12.38
CA ASN A 86 -13.28 2.32 11.86
C ASN A 86 -12.73 1.40 12.97
N SER A 87 -12.78 1.85 14.22
CA SER A 87 -12.23 1.13 15.35
C SER A 87 -13.23 1.17 16.50
N VAL A 88 -13.83 0.02 16.78
CA VAL A 88 -14.83 -0.19 17.83
C VAL A 88 -14.48 -1.47 18.57
N SER A 89 -14.67 -1.47 19.88
CA SER A 89 -14.45 -2.65 20.72
C SER A 89 -15.60 -2.91 21.69
N ILE A 90 -15.69 -4.17 22.11
CA ILE A 90 -16.54 -4.62 23.21
C ILE A 90 -15.65 -4.78 24.43
N ASP A 91 -15.94 -4.00 25.47
CA ASP A 91 -15.18 -3.98 26.71
C ASP A 91 -15.88 -4.86 27.75
N ILE A 92 -15.26 -5.98 28.08
CA ILE A 92 -15.86 -7.04 28.89
C ILE A 92 -15.26 -6.97 30.29
N PRO A 93 -16.00 -6.46 31.28
CA PRO A 93 -15.50 -6.40 32.65
C PRO A 93 -15.46 -7.80 33.28
N TYR A 94 -14.59 -7.99 34.28
CA TYR A 94 -14.46 -9.25 35.04
C TYR A 94 -15.78 -9.73 35.67
N ASP A 95 -16.73 -8.82 35.92
CA ASP A 95 -18.03 -9.10 36.54
C ASP A 95 -19.19 -9.23 35.53
N CYS A 96 -18.89 -9.27 34.22
CA CYS A 96 -19.89 -9.44 33.18
C CYS A 96 -20.70 -10.73 33.36
N THR A 97 -22.02 -10.63 33.19
CA THR A 97 -22.93 -11.78 33.27
C THR A 97 -23.42 -12.25 31.91
N VAL A 98 -23.19 -11.48 30.85
CA VAL A 98 -23.58 -11.85 29.49
C VAL A 98 -22.79 -13.08 29.06
N SER A 99 -23.45 -13.99 28.35
CA SER A 99 -22.83 -15.20 27.83
C SER A 99 -21.61 -14.86 26.96
N PRO A 100 -20.44 -15.49 27.20
CA PRO A 100 -19.28 -15.35 26.33
C PRO A 100 -19.53 -15.72 24.88
N ASP A 101 -20.37 -16.72 24.63
CA ASP A 101 -20.74 -17.15 23.28
C ASP A 101 -21.47 -16.03 22.51
N GLU A 102 -22.40 -15.35 23.17
CA GLU A 102 -23.17 -14.25 22.57
C GLU A 102 -22.27 -13.07 22.25
N LEU A 103 -21.43 -12.63 23.19
CA LEU A 103 -20.52 -11.50 22.97
C LEU A 103 -19.47 -11.81 21.90
N LEU A 104 -18.92 -13.02 21.88
CA LEU A 104 -17.95 -13.41 20.85
C LEU A 104 -18.60 -13.49 19.47
N MET A 105 -19.81 -14.04 19.37
CA MET A 105 -20.57 -14.07 18.11
C MET A 105 -20.90 -12.66 17.61
N HIS A 106 -21.32 -11.76 18.50
CA HIS A 106 -21.53 -10.35 18.17
C HIS A 106 -20.24 -9.66 17.68
N ALA A 107 -19.13 -9.91 18.35
CA ALA A 107 -17.83 -9.38 17.98
C ALA A 107 -17.38 -9.88 16.60
N GLU A 108 -17.38 -11.19 16.36
CA GLU A 108 -16.93 -11.79 15.09
C GLU A 108 -17.83 -11.42 13.90
N SER A 109 -19.16 -11.38 14.10
CA SER A 109 -20.11 -11.04 13.02
C SER A 109 -19.96 -9.60 12.53
N SER A 110 -19.52 -8.69 13.40
CA SER A 110 -19.40 -7.26 13.12
C SER A 110 -17.96 -6.77 13.00
N GLY A 111 -16.97 -7.63 13.28
CA GLY A 111 -15.56 -7.28 13.27
C GLY A 111 -15.12 -6.37 14.42
N PHE A 112 -15.78 -6.46 15.58
CA PHE A 112 -15.39 -5.69 16.77
C PHE A 112 -14.29 -6.39 17.56
N ASN A 113 -13.28 -5.65 17.99
CA ASN A 113 -12.29 -6.20 18.91
C ASN A 113 -12.89 -6.38 20.31
N ILE A 114 -12.33 -7.27 21.11
CA ILE A 114 -12.73 -7.49 22.50
C ILE A 114 -11.60 -7.05 23.42
N ASN A 115 -11.92 -6.29 24.46
CA ASN A 115 -11.00 -5.99 25.56
C ASN A 115 -11.52 -6.62 26.85
N LEU A 116 -10.76 -7.54 27.43
CA LEU A 116 -11.11 -8.23 28.67
C LEU A 116 -10.57 -7.41 29.85
N LEU A 117 -11.43 -6.58 30.44
CA LEU A 117 -11.03 -5.57 31.40
C LEU A 117 -10.78 -6.14 32.81
N PRO A 118 -9.63 -5.81 33.42
CA PRO A 118 -9.28 -6.22 34.78
C PRO A 118 -10.13 -5.50 35.84
N PRO A 119 -10.15 -5.96 37.10
CA PRO A 119 -10.77 -5.21 38.18
C PRO A 119 -9.97 -3.94 38.48
N GLY A 120 -10.67 -2.82 38.70
CA GLY A 120 -10.01 -1.55 39.04
C GLY A 120 -9.36 -1.56 40.44
N HIS A 121 -8.18 -0.93 40.55
CA HIS A 121 -7.43 -0.72 41.80
C HIS A 121 -7.11 -1.99 42.60
N THR A 122 -6.66 -3.05 41.92
CA THR A 122 -6.22 -4.29 42.56
C THR A 122 -4.87 -4.08 43.24
N THR A 123 -4.67 -4.65 44.43
CA THR A 123 -3.37 -4.58 45.15
C THR A 123 -2.79 -5.95 45.47
N VAL A 124 -3.62 -6.99 45.40
CA VAL A 124 -3.32 -8.39 45.71
C VAL A 124 -4.13 -9.29 44.79
N VAL A 125 -3.74 -10.56 44.70
CA VAL A 125 -4.55 -11.60 44.05
C VAL A 125 -5.71 -11.93 44.99
N ASP A 126 -6.90 -11.46 44.64
CA ASP A 126 -8.15 -11.67 45.38
C ASP A 126 -9.21 -12.36 44.50
N GLU A 127 -10.41 -12.56 45.03
CA GLU A 127 -11.52 -13.20 44.31
C GLU A 127 -11.89 -12.48 43.00
N LYS A 128 -11.70 -11.16 42.92
CA LYS A 128 -11.99 -10.40 41.70
C LYS A 128 -10.94 -10.66 40.63
N VAL A 129 -9.66 -10.71 41.02
CA VAL A 129 -8.56 -11.10 40.13
C VAL A 129 -8.75 -12.52 39.64
N GLU A 130 -9.16 -13.46 40.50
CA GLU A 130 -9.45 -14.83 40.08
C GLU A 130 -10.60 -14.89 39.08
N ARG A 131 -11.67 -14.14 39.31
CA ARG A 131 -12.80 -14.06 38.38
C ARG A 131 -12.38 -13.47 37.02
N TYR A 132 -11.51 -12.46 37.03
CA TYR A 132 -10.91 -11.94 35.82
C TYR A 132 -10.08 -13.01 35.07
N CYS A 133 -9.30 -13.82 35.79
CA CYS A 133 -8.54 -14.92 35.22
C CYS A 133 -9.46 -15.97 34.57
N GLU A 134 -10.62 -16.26 35.15
CA GLU A 134 -11.62 -17.13 34.52
C GLU A 134 -12.20 -16.55 33.22
N VAL A 135 -12.43 -15.24 33.17
CA VAL A 135 -12.82 -14.55 31.93
C VAL A 135 -11.73 -14.70 30.87
N LEU A 136 -10.46 -14.48 31.21
CA LEU A 136 -9.33 -14.68 30.31
C LEU A 136 -9.25 -16.12 29.77
N ARG A 137 -9.40 -17.12 30.65
CA ARG A 137 -9.40 -18.54 30.25
C ARG A 137 -10.53 -18.85 29.27
N THR A 138 -11.73 -18.35 29.57
CA THR A 138 -12.93 -18.63 28.77
C THR A 138 -12.80 -18.04 27.38
N TYR A 139 -12.57 -16.72 27.28
CA TYR A 139 -12.45 -16.05 25.99
C TYR A 139 -11.21 -16.49 25.22
N GLY A 140 -10.07 -16.73 25.91
CA GLY A 140 -8.85 -17.19 25.27
C GLY A 140 -9.02 -18.55 24.60
N ARG A 141 -9.65 -19.51 25.28
CA ARG A 141 -9.94 -20.84 24.70
C ARG A 141 -10.86 -20.73 23.51
N MET A 142 -11.94 -19.95 23.61
CA MET A 142 -12.92 -19.79 22.53
C MET A 142 -12.29 -19.11 21.31
N TRP A 143 -11.53 -18.03 21.52
CA TRP A 143 -10.87 -17.28 20.47
C TRP A 143 -9.79 -18.09 19.75
N LEU A 144 -8.89 -18.73 20.49
CA LEU A 144 -7.82 -19.55 19.90
C LEU A 144 -8.37 -20.77 19.15
N ALA A 145 -9.47 -21.35 19.63
CA ALA A 145 -10.13 -22.46 18.94
C ALA A 145 -10.88 -22.04 17.66
N SER A 146 -11.09 -20.73 17.42
CA SER A 146 -11.80 -20.21 16.25
C SER A 146 -10.86 -20.04 15.05
N PRO A 147 -10.89 -20.93 14.04
CA PRO A 147 -9.93 -20.92 12.92
C PRO A 147 -10.13 -19.75 11.95
N GLN A 148 -11.23 -19.01 12.08
CA GLN A 148 -11.59 -17.89 11.19
C GLN A 148 -11.74 -16.57 11.95
N SER A 149 -11.29 -16.50 13.21
CA SER A 149 -11.43 -15.27 13.97
C SER A 149 -10.67 -14.13 13.30
N ASN A 150 -11.41 -13.06 13.00
CA ASN A 150 -10.90 -11.83 12.38
C ASN A 150 -10.79 -10.67 13.38
N ILE A 151 -11.04 -10.96 14.66
CA ILE A 151 -11.03 -9.99 15.75
C ILE A 151 -9.84 -10.22 16.66
N ARG A 152 -9.46 -9.15 17.38
CA ARG A 152 -8.48 -9.22 18.45
C ARG A 152 -9.17 -9.41 19.79
N VAL A 153 -8.54 -10.16 20.70
CA VAL A 153 -8.99 -10.34 22.09
C VAL A 153 -7.85 -9.93 23.04
N ALA A 154 -7.92 -8.70 23.54
CA ALA A 154 -6.93 -8.15 24.46
C ALA A 154 -7.21 -8.57 25.91
N PRO A 155 -6.16 -8.87 26.72
CA PRO A 155 -4.73 -8.73 26.41
C PRO A 155 -4.05 -9.99 25.82
N ILE A 156 -4.81 -11.02 25.47
CA ILE A 156 -4.28 -12.33 25.05
C ILE A 156 -3.51 -12.22 23.74
N ASP A 157 -4.05 -11.46 22.78
CA ASP A 157 -3.43 -11.18 21.48
C ASP A 157 -2.04 -10.52 21.61
N GLY A 158 -1.89 -9.53 22.49
CA GLY A 158 -0.63 -8.84 22.72
C GLY A 158 0.42 -9.74 23.36
N TYR A 159 0.02 -10.62 24.28
CA TYR A 159 0.95 -11.60 24.84
C TYR A 159 1.34 -12.69 23.83
N LEU A 160 0.42 -13.11 22.96
CA LEU A 160 0.71 -14.01 21.85
C LEU A 160 1.71 -13.39 20.87
N GLU A 161 1.56 -12.10 20.53
CA GLU A 161 2.53 -11.34 19.73
C GLU A 161 3.90 -11.30 20.39
N TYR A 162 3.95 -11.06 21.71
CA TYR A 162 5.20 -11.11 22.47
C TYR A 162 5.88 -12.48 22.37
N LEU A 163 5.14 -13.58 22.55
CA LEU A 163 5.69 -14.94 22.42
C LEU A 163 6.24 -15.21 21.02
N PHE A 164 5.53 -14.75 19.97
CA PHE A 164 6.05 -14.84 18.60
C PHE A 164 7.33 -14.02 18.41
N GLY A 165 7.42 -12.83 18.99
CA GLY A 165 8.64 -12.01 18.97
C GLY A 165 9.83 -12.75 19.58
N VAL A 166 9.64 -13.29 20.80
CA VAL A 166 10.68 -14.05 21.53
C VAL A 166 11.12 -15.28 20.73
N ALA A 167 10.17 -16.05 20.20
CA ALA A 167 10.45 -17.22 19.38
C ALA A 167 11.18 -16.87 18.07
N ALA A 168 10.97 -15.66 17.52
CA ALA A 168 11.72 -15.15 16.38
C ALA A 168 13.13 -14.62 16.73
N GLY A 169 13.56 -14.72 18.00
CA GLY A 169 14.84 -14.22 18.49
C GLY A 169 14.85 -12.71 18.75
N HIS A 170 13.70 -12.05 18.72
CA HIS A 170 13.55 -10.66 19.14
C HIS A 170 13.04 -10.63 20.58
N ILE A 171 13.81 -10.10 21.52
CA ILE A 171 13.35 -9.91 22.90
C ILE A 171 12.94 -8.44 23.04
N PRO A 172 11.63 -8.13 23.04
CA PRO A 172 11.16 -6.76 23.23
C PRO A 172 11.54 -6.27 24.63
N ALA A 173 11.86 -4.99 24.77
CA ALA A 173 12.15 -4.39 26.08
C ALA A 173 10.90 -4.28 26.98
N SER A 174 9.70 -4.24 26.36
CA SER A 174 8.40 -4.25 27.04
C SER A 174 7.43 -5.17 26.27
N ILE A 175 6.45 -5.75 26.98
CA ILE A 175 5.42 -6.63 26.38
C ILE A 175 4.58 -5.87 25.35
N SER A 176 4.33 -4.57 25.59
CA SER A 176 3.67 -3.69 24.63
C SER A 176 4.23 -2.27 24.73
N THR A 177 4.23 -1.55 23.61
CA THR A 177 4.43 -0.10 23.56
C THR A 177 3.12 0.65 23.29
N ASP A 178 2.00 -0.07 23.22
CA ASP A 178 0.67 0.50 22.98
C ASP A 178 0.17 1.21 24.23
N GLU A 179 -0.12 2.50 24.08
CA GLU A 179 -0.67 3.38 25.13
C GLU A 179 -1.99 2.81 25.69
N MET A 180 -2.85 2.26 24.83
CA MET A 180 -4.09 1.59 25.26
C MET A 180 -3.80 0.41 26.18
N MET A 181 -2.87 -0.46 25.78
CA MET A 181 -2.55 -1.67 26.55
C MET A 181 -2.02 -1.31 27.93
N ASN A 182 -1.19 -0.27 28.00
CA ASN A 182 -0.66 0.20 29.26
C ASN A 182 -1.76 0.78 30.16
N THR A 183 -2.60 1.68 29.63
CA THR A 183 -3.68 2.32 30.41
C THR A 183 -4.75 1.33 30.88
N LEU A 184 -5.13 0.33 30.08
CA LEU A 184 -6.20 -0.60 30.44
C LEU A 184 -5.72 -1.79 31.28
N PHE A 185 -4.49 -2.28 31.06
CA PHE A 185 -4.05 -3.57 31.59
C PHE A 185 -2.78 -3.51 32.45
N THR A 186 -2.15 -2.36 32.63
CA THR A 186 -0.95 -2.24 33.47
C THR A 186 -1.05 -1.13 34.50
N GLU A 187 -1.64 0.01 34.14
CA GLU A 187 -1.84 1.13 35.04
C GLU A 187 -2.78 0.73 36.18
N GLY A 188 -2.27 0.80 37.42
CA GLY A 188 -3.05 0.44 38.61
C GLY A 188 -3.01 -1.05 38.98
N MET A 189 -2.21 -1.88 38.31
CA MET A 189 -1.92 -3.26 38.72
C MET A 189 -0.49 -3.42 39.27
N PRO A 190 -0.32 -3.96 40.49
CA PRO A 190 0.99 -4.31 41.03
C PRO A 190 1.64 -5.46 40.25
N GLU A 191 2.97 -5.50 40.27
CA GLU A 191 3.78 -6.52 39.60
C GLU A 191 3.36 -7.96 39.96
N VAL A 192 3.02 -8.21 41.23
CA VAL A 192 2.56 -9.54 41.68
C VAL A 192 1.27 -9.97 40.97
N VAL A 193 0.33 -9.05 40.75
CA VAL A 193 -0.93 -9.34 40.06
C VAL A 193 -0.68 -9.50 38.55
N MET A 194 0.16 -8.64 37.97
CA MET A 194 0.52 -8.74 36.55
C MET A 194 1.20 -10.07 36.22
N GLU A 195 2.14 -10.54 37.05
CA GLU A 195 2.80 -11.82 36.82
C GLU A 195 1.83 -12.99 36.95
N TYR A 196 0.88 -12.92 37.90
CA TYR A 196 -0.17 -13.93 38.02
C TYR A 196 -1.06 -13.99 36.76
N VAL A 197 -1.55 -12.84 36.29
CA VAL A 197 -2.37 -12.74 35.08
C VAL A 197 -1.59 -13.23 33.84
N LYS A 198 -0.32 -12.87 33.73
CA LYS A 198 0.56 -13.30 32.63
C LYS A 198 0.70 -14.83 32.59
N VAL A 199 0.90 -15.48 33.72
CA VAL A 199 0.96 -16.95 33.81
C VAL A 199 -0.35 -17.56 33.31
N VAL A 200 -1.51 -17.00 33.70
CA VAL A 200 -2.81 -17.49 33.22
C VAL A 200 -2.94 -17.38 31.71
N ILE A 201 -2.57 -16.24 31.11
CA ILE A 201 -2.62 -16.06 29.66
C ILE A 201 -1.66 -17.03 28.96
N HIS A 202 -0.46 -17.20 29.50
CA HIS A 202 0.53 -18.15 28.99
C HIS A 202 -0.01 -19.58 28.97
N ASP A 203 -0.60 -20.03 30.08
CA ASP A 203 -1.16 -21.37 30.20
C ASP A 203 -2.26 -21.62 29.17
N VAL A 204 -3.14 -20.64 28.93
CA VAL A 204 -4.22 -20.75 27.93
C VAL A 204 -3.68 -20.86 26.50
N ILE A 205 -2.63 -20.10 26.17
CA ILE A 205 -1.98 -20.17 24.87
C ILE A 205 -1.31 -21.53 24.69
N MET A 206 -0.56 -22.00 25.71
CA MET A 206 0.14 -23.28 25.63
C MET A 206 -0.83 -24.47 25.67
N GLU A 207 -1.99 -24.37 26.33
CA GLU A 207 -3.06 -25.37 26.23
C GLU A 207 -3.50 -25.57 24.78
N HIS A 208 -3.57 -24.49 23.98
CA HIS A 208 -3.96 -24.56 22.57
C HIS A 208 -2.82 -25.04 21.66
N PHE A 209 -1.62 -24.49 21.80
CA PHE A 209 -0.49 -24.78 20.91
C PHE A 209 0.35 -26.00 21.32
N GLY A 210 0.18 -26.49 22.55
CA GLY A 210 0.92 -27.62 23.11
C GLY A 210 2.21 -27.18 23.81
N THR A 211 3.34 -27.72 23.35
CA THR A 211 4.66 -27.39 23.92
C THR A 211 5.28 -26.18 23.22
N GLU A 212 6.27 -25.54 23.85
CA GLU A 212 7.05 -24.47 23.21
C GLU A 212 7.65 -24.90 21.87
N ASP A 213 8.09 -26.16 21.76
CA ASP A 213 8.58 -26.72 20.49
C ASP A 213 7.51 -26.71 19.40
N ALA A 214 6.27 -27.12 19.73
CA ALA A 214 5.16 -27.11 18.79
C ALA A 214 4.77 -25.68 18.38
N PHE A 215 4.83 -24.72 19.31
CA PHE A 215 4.64 -23.31 19.03
C PHE A 215 5.70 -22.77 18.04
N ASN A 216 6.98 -23.09 18.28
CA ASN A 216 8.10 -22.70 17.41
C ASN A 216 7.96 -23.29 15.99
N GLU A 217 7.51 -24.54 15.86
CA GLU A 217 7.24 -25.15 14.55
C GLU A 217 6.13 -24.41 13.78
N ILE A 218 5.09 -23.93 14.47
CA ILE A 218 4.03 -23.14 13.86
C ILE A 218 4.56 -21.78 13.41
N LEU A 219 5.37 -21.11 14.23
CA LEU A 219 6.02 -19.87 13.85
C LEU A 219 6.88 -20.06 12.60
N GLU A 220 7.68 -21.13 12.51
CA GLU A 220 8.45 -21.42 11.30
C GLU A 220 7.56 -21.58 10.06
N LYS A 221 6.42 -22.27 10.18
CA LYS A 221 5.46 -22.44 9.08
C LYS A 221 4.87 -21.10 8.65
N VAL A 222 4.49 -20.24 9.61
CA VAL A 222 3.98 -18.89 9.34
C VAL A 222 5.05 -18.02 8.67
N ALA A 223 6.27 -18.03 9.19
CA ALA A 223 7.40 -17.29 8.61
C ALA A 223 7.69 -17.74 7.17
N LYS A 224 7.71 -19.05 6.91
CA LYS A 224 7.85 -19.63 5.56
C LYS A 224 6.69 -19.19 4.65
N ALA A 225 5.45 -19.19 5.15
CA ALA A 225 4.28 -18.76 4.39
C ALA A 225 4.32 -17.26 4.05
N ILE A 226 4.71 -16.40 5.01
CA ILE A 226 4.91 -14.96 4.79
C ILE A 226 5.98 -14.74 3.73
N HIS A 227 7.13 -15.41 3.85
CA HIS A 227 8.21 -15.29 2.88
C HIS A 227 7.79 -15.70 1.47
N LEU A 228 7.05 -16.81 1.35
CA LEU A 228 6.49 -17.28 0.09
C LEU A 228 5.51 -16.26 -0.50
N LYS A 229 4.60 -15.71 0.32
CA LYS A 229 3.66 -14.68 -0.12
C LYS A 229 4.37 -13.41 -0.57
N GLN A 230 5.39 -12.96 0.17
CA GLN A 230 6.21 -11.80 -0.21
C GLN A 230 6.97 -12.03 -1.52
N ALA A 231 7.48 -13.24 -1.77
CA ALA A 231 8.08 -13.60 -3.05
C ALA A 231 7.04 -13.50 -4.19
N GLN A 232 5.87 -14.11 -4.01
CA GLN A 232 4.77 -14.03 -4.98
C GLN A 232 4.32 -12.59 -5.28
N PHE A 233 4.25 -11.73 -4.26
CA PHE A 233 3.92 -10.30 -4.44
C PHE A 233 5.01 -9.52 -5.16
N ARG A 234 6.30 -9.87 -4.96
CA ARG A 234 7.40 -9.24 -5.70
C ARG A 234 7.36 -9.64 -7.17
N ASP A 235 7.14 -10.91 -7.47
CA ASP A 235 7.07 -11.41 -8.84
C ASP A 235 5.86 -10.82 -9.59
N SER A 236 4.69 -10.74 -8.93
CA SER A 236 3.51 -10.14 -9.54
C SER A 236 3.68 -8.63 -9.79
N ARG A 237 4.30 -7.90 -8.86
CA ARG A 237 4.63 -6.48 -9.05
C ARG A 237 5.62 -6.27 -10.19
N ALA A 238 6.64 -7.11 -10.31
CA ALA A 238 7.61 -7.01 -11.41
C ALA A 238 6.91 -7.19 -12.76
N ARG A 239 6.02 -8.18 -12.87
CA ARG A 239 5.24 -8.43 -14.08
C ARG A 239 4.32 -7.26 -14.46
N ILE A 240 3.58 -6.72 -13.49
CA ILE A 240 2.73 -5.55 -13.72
C ILE A 240 3.56 -4.35 -14.19
N LEU A 241 4.74 -4.15 -13.58
CA LEU A 241 5.63 -3.06 -13.97
C LEU A 241 6.16 -3.24 -15.40
N GLU A 242 6.45 -4.47 -15.83
CA GLU A 242 6.82 -4.78 -17.22
C GLU A 242 5.67 -4.53 -18.20
N GLU A 243 4.45 -4.96 -17.86
CA GLU A 243 3.26 -4.72 -18.69
C GLU A 243 2.96 -3.21 -18.82
N GLU A 244 3.09 -2.46 -17.73
CA GLU A 244 2.94 -0.99 -17.72
C GLU A 244 4.06 -0.27 -18.48
N LEU A 245 5.29 -0.80 -18.46
CA LEU A 245 6.41 -0.28 -19.25
C LEU A 245 6.07 -0.31 -20.74
N ASP A 246 5.60 -1.44 -21.25
CA ASP A 246 5.25 -1.61 -22.66
C ASP A 246 4.04 -0.78 -23.10
N LEU A 247 3.09 -0.52 -22.19
CA LEU A 247 1.87 0.22 -22.50
C LEU A 247 2.05 1.74 -22.42
N ARG A 248 2.85 2.26 -21.48
CA ARG A 248 2.87 3.70 -21.15
C ARG A 248 4.18 4.40 -21.46
N THR A 249 5.26 3.69 -21.76
CA THR A 249 6.54 4.34 -22.04
C THR A 249 6.87 4.36 -23.53
N PRO A 250 7.42 5.47 -24.05
CA PRO A 250 7.77 5.59 -25.47
C PRO A 250 9.07 4.88 -25.85
N LEU A 251 9.89 4.46 -24.87
CA LEU A 251 11.22 3.85 -25.07
C LEU A 251 11.43 2.62 -24.16
N PRO A 252 10.55 1.61 -24.19
CA PRO A 252 10.57 0.49 -23.25
C PRO A 252 11.83 -0.38 -23.40
N ASN A 253 12.33 -0.57 -24.61
CA ASN A 253 13.48 -1.45 -24.86
C ASN A 253 14.80 -0.77 -24.46
N LEU A 254 14.89 0.55 -24.62
CA LEU A 254 16.02 1.33 -24.11
C LEU A 254 16.09 1.26 -22.57
N ILE A 255 14.95 1.35 -21.88
CA ILE A 255 14.88 1.20 -20.42
C ILE A 255 15.36 -0.19 -19.98
N ARG A 256 14.93 -1.26 -20.67
CA ARG A 256 15.40 -2.64 -20.42
C ARG A 256 16.91 -2.77 -20.58
N MET A 257 17.46 -2.20 -21.66
CA MET A 257 18.90 -2.25 -21.93
C MET A 257 19.71 -1.49 -20.87
N VAL A 258 19.25 -0.31 -20.44
CA VAL A 258 19.90 0.48 -19.36
C VAL A 258 19.83 -0.27 -18.04
N SER A 259 18.67 -0.84 -17.68
CA SER A 259 18.51 -1.64 -16.45
C SER A 259 19.50 -2.82 -16.41
N LYS A 260 19.63 -3.55 -17.51
CA LYS A 260 20.54 -4.70 -17.61
C LYS A 260 22.02 -4.31 -17.58
N SER A 261 22.40 -3.28 -18.34
CA SER A 261 23.80 -2.82 -18.40
C SER A 261 24.29 -2.14 -17.10
N THR A 262 23.39 -1.57 -16.30
CA THR A 262 23.74 -0.84 -15.07
C THR A 262 23.41 -1.59 -13.78
N GLY A 263 22.60 -2.65 -13.84
CA GLY A 263 22.07 -3.35 -12.67
C GLY A 263 20.96 -2.60 -11.93
N LEU A 264 20.47 -1.48 -12.45
CA LEU A 264 19.38 -0.72 -11.86
C LEU A 264 18.04 -1.43 -12.05
N SER A 265 17.09 -1.23 -11.12
CA SER A 265 15.69 -1.64 -11.34
C SER A 265 15.09 -0.90 -12.55
N LEU A 266 14.08 -1.48 -13.20
CA LEU A 266 13.40 -0.85 -14.34
C LEU A 266 12.88 0.56 -14.01
N SER A 267 12.36 0.77 -12.79
CA SER A 267 11.91 2.09 -12.32
C SER A 267 13.05 3.11 -12.24
N ASN A 268 14.22 2.70 -11.74
CA ASN A 268 15.38 3.57 -11.58
C ASN A 268 16.06 3.84 -12.93
N ALA A 269 16.09 2.85 -13.83
CA ALA A 269 16.57 3.03 -15.20
C ALA A 269 15.66 4.01 -15.97
N ALA A 270 14.35 3.91 -15.83
CA ALA A 270 13.39 4.86 -16.40
C ALA A 270 13.57 6.27 -15.81
N GLY A 271 13.73 6.38 -14.48
CA GLY A 271 14.02 7.63 -13.79
C GLY A 271 15.32 8.28 -14.28
N MET A 272 16.39 7.51 -14.45
CA MET A 272 17.66 8.00 -14.99
C MET A 272 17.52 8.56 -16.40
N LEU A 273 16.80 7.87 -17.29
CA LEU A 273 16.53 8.37 -18.65
C LEU A 273 15.65 9.63 -18.64
N TYR A 274 14.67 9.70 -17.74
CA TYR A 274 13.83 10.87 -17.56
C TYR A 274 14.65 12.07 -17.09
N GLU A 275 15.46 11.92 -16.05
CA GLU A 275 16.31 12.99 -15.52
C GLU A 275 17.36 13.44 -16.54
N LEU A 276 17.94 12.52 -17.32
CA LEU A 276 18.85 12.88 -18.39
C LEU A 276 18.14 13.74 -19.45
N LYS A 277 16.95 13.29 -19.91
CA LYS A 277 16.13 14.04 -20.87
C LYS A 277 15.75 15.41 -20.32
N HIS A 278 15.27 15.46 -19.07
CA HIS A 278 14.83 16.70 -18.44
C HIS A 278 16.00 17.66 -18.25
N GLY A 279 17.15 17.18 -17.75
CA GLY A 279 18.36 17.98 -17.59
C GLY A 279 18.85 18.59 -18.91
N VAL A 280 18.79 17.83 -20.01
CA VAL A 280 19.08 18.37 -21.35
C VAL A 280 18.11 19.50 -21.70
N HIS A 281 16.80 19.30 -21.53
CA HIS A 281 15.82 20.36 -21.79
C HIS A 281 16.01 21.58 -20.89
N THR A 282 16.26 21.40 -19.59
CA THR A 282 16.51 22.50 -18.65
C THR A 282 17.73 23.33 -19.06
N VAL A 283 18.82 22.69 -19.49
CA VAL A 283 20.01 23.39 -20.00
C VAL A 283 19.68 24.12 -21.30
N LEU A 284 19.02 23.45 -22.25
CA LEU A 284 18.65 24.05 -23.52
C LEU A 284 17.70 25.25 -23.33
N ASP A 285 16.70 25.16 -22.45
CA ASP A 285 15.74 26.23 -22.22
C ASP A 285 16.37 27.41 -21.45
N LYS A 286 17.32 27.13 -20.56
CA LYS A 286 18.05 28.17 -19.81
C LYS A 286 19.01 28.96 -20.70
N TYR A 287 19.76 28.28 -21.56
CA TYR A 287 20.83 28.90 -22.35
C TYR A 287 20.41 29.24 -23.80
N LEU A 288 19.38 28.57 -24.32
CA LEU A 288 18.80 28.78 -25.64
C LEU A 288 17.27 28.87 -25.53
N PRO A 289 16.74 29.89 -24.81
CA PRO A 289 15.31 30.05 -24.63
C PRO A 289 14.60 30.25 -25.98
N PRO A 290 13.30 29.89 -26.08
CA PRO A 290 12.50 30.11 -27.27
C PRO A 290 12.46 31.59 -27.65
N ASP A 291 12.24 31.87 -28.94
CA ASP A 291 12.32 33.24 -29.47
C ASP A 291 11.22 34.14 -28.90
N GLU A 292 10.09 33.54 -28.51
CA GLU A 292 9.00 34.18 -27.78
C GLU A 292 8.57 33.32 -26.57
N PRO A 293 8.12 33.92 -25.46
CA PRO A 293 7.63 33.18 -24.30
C PRO A 293 6.36 32.40 -24.65
N ALA A 294 6.25 31.17 -24.12
CA ALA A 294 5.06 30.35 -24.32
C ALA A 294 3.82 31.04 -23.74
N VAL A 295 2.74 31.12 -24.51
CA VAL A 295 1.44 31.65 -24.07
C VAL A 295 0.59 30.48 -23.55
N GLU A 296 0.02 30.61 -22.35
CA GLU A 296 -0.85 29.56 -21.78
C GLU A 296 -2.00 29.22 -22.73
N GLY A 297 -2.16 27.93 -23.05
CA GLY A 297 -3.21 27.42 -23.93
C GLY A 297 -2.84 27.27 -25.42
N GLN A 298 -1.61 27.59 -25.83
CA GLN A 298 -1.14 27.29 -27.20
C GLN A 298 -0.90 25.78 -27.39
N ALA A 299 -1.53 25.20 -28.41
CA ALA A 299 -1.38 23.77 -28.77
C ALA A 299 -0.04 23.47 -29.45
N THR A 300 0.61 24.47 -30.03
CA THR A 300 1.90 24.36 -30.72
C THR A 300 3.00 25.01 -29.87
N PRO A 301 4.12 24.32 -29.61
CA PRO A 301 5.24 24.89 -28.86
C PRO A 301 5.85 26.09 -29.60
N PRO A 302 6.37 27.11 -28.89
CA PRO A 302 6.94 28.31 -29.49
C PRO A 302 8.17 27.98 -30.34
N VAL A 303 8.34 28.73 -31.43
CA VAL A 303 9.47 28.54 -32.36
C VAL A 303 10.78 28.86 -31.62
N ASN A 304 11.75 27.94 -31.73
CA ASN A 304 13.07 28.11 -31.13
C ASN A 304 14.17 28.02 -32.20
N THR A 305 14.43 29.14 -32.87
CA THR A 305 15.44 29.22 -33.94
C THR A 305 16.86 28.98 -33.43
N ARG A 306 17.13 29.23 -32.13
CA ARG A 306 18.46 29.01 -31.54
C ARG A 306 18.75 27.52 -31.31
N GLN A 307 17.79 26.78 -30.77
CA GLN A 307 17.87 25.33 -30.67
C GLN A 307 17.92 24.67 -32.06
N ALA A 308 17.18 25.20 -33.05
CA ALA A 308 17.27 24.73 -34.44
C ALA A 308 18.66 24.98 -35.07
N LYS A 309 19.29 26.14 -34.80
CA LYS A 309 20.68 26.42 -35.22
C LYS A 309 21.69 25.50 -34.55
N LEU A 310 21.49 25.19 -33.26
CA LEU A 310 22.34 24.21 -32.56
C LEU A 310 22.17 22.82 -33.18
N ALA A 311 20.93 22.38 -33.44
CA ALA A 311 20.66 21.11 -34.11
C ALA A 311 21.31 21.04 -35.49
N ASN A 312 21.25 22.14 -36.26
CA ASN A 312 21.92 22.26 -37.55
C ASN A 312 23.46 22.18 -37.41
N ALA A 313 24.06 22.89 -36.46
CA ALA A 313 25.51 22.82 -36.21
C ALA A 313 25.97 21.42 -35.77
N LEU A 314 25.19 20.74 -34.92
CA LEU A 314 25.44 19.37 -34.51
C LEU A 314 25.35 18.40 -35.70
N GLY A 315 24.31 18.51 -36.54
CA GLY A 315 24.18 17.71 -37.75
C GLY A 315 25.34 17.92 -38.73
N ALA A 316 25.78 19.16 -38.92
CA ALA A 316 26.94 19.48 -39.75
C ALA A 316 28.25 18.92 -39.18
N ALA A 317 28.43 18.94 -37.85
CA ALA A 317 29.58 18.32 -37.19
C ALA A 317 29.59 16.80 -37.35
N PHE A 318 28.42 16.15 -37.25
CA PHE A 318 28.29 14.73 -37.58
C PHE A 318 28.65 14.44 -39.04
N ALA A 319 28.20 15.28 -39.99
CA ALA A 319 28.54 15.13 -41.40
C ALA A 319 30.04 15.25 -41.68
N ALA A 320 30.68 16.23 -41.04
CA ALA A 320 32.12 16.42 -41.13
C ALA A 320 32.91 15.27 -40.49
N ALA A 321 32.46 14.73 -39.36
CA ALA A 321 33.14 13.64 -38.66
C ALA A 321 33.04 12.30 -39.40
N PHE A 322 31.93 12.07 -40.11
CA PHE A 322 31.72 10.84 -40.88
C PHE A 322 32.14 10.95 -42.36
N GLY A 323 32.50 12.15 -42.83
CA GLY A 323 33.05 12.37 -44.18
C GLY A 323 32.03 12.17 -45.30
N ILE A 324 30.79 12.60 -45.09
CA ILE A 324 29.66 12.28 -45.98
C ILE A 324 29.08 13.56 -46.59
N ASP A 325 29.21 13.70 -47.91
CA ASP A 325 28.65 14.84 -48.67
C ASP A 325 27.11 14.78 -48.77
N GLU A 326 26.50 13.61 -48.53
CA GLU A 326 25.04 13.37 -48.61
C GLU A 326 24.50 12.65 -47.36
N MET A 327 24.07 13.42 -46.37
CA MET A 327 23.57 12.92 -45.07
C MET A 327 22.35 12.00 -45.17
N ASP A 328 21.40 12.26 -46.09
CA ASP A 328 20.22 11.43 -46.30
C ASP A 328 20.58 10.00 -46.73
N GLN A 329 21.57 9.83 -47.62
CA GLN A 329 22.00 8.50 -48.08
C GLN A 329 22.70 7.70 -46.99
N ALA A 330 23.54 8.38 -46.20
CA ALA A 330 24.21 7.76 -45.07
C ALA A 330 23.22 7.35 -43.99
N TRP A 331 22.24 8.20 -43.70
CA TRP A 331 21.17 7.90 -42.75
C TRP A 331 20.35 6.69 -43.21
N ALA A 332 19.99 6.61 -44.49
CA ALA A 332 19.32 5.43 -45.06
C ALA A 332 20.17 4.15 -44.93
N GLY A 333 21.49 4.24 -45.10
CA GLY A 333 22.41 3.12 -44.87
C GLY A 333 22.45 2.67 -43.41
N VAL A 334 22.45 3.62 -42.47
CA VAL A 334 22.36 3.35 -41.02
C VAL A 334 21.01 2.71 -40.66
N GLU A 335 19.90 3.24 -41.17
CA GLU A 335 18.56 2.69 -40.95
C GLU A 335 18.42 1.26 -41.46
N SER A 336 18.97 0.98 -42.65
CA SER A 336 18.98 -0.36 -43.24
C SER A 336 19.84 -1.32 -42.41
N THR A 337 21.05 -0.91 -42.06
CA THR A 337 22.00 -1.74 -41.29
C THR A 337 21.48 -2.09 -39.89
N LEU A 338 20.74 -1.16 -39.28
CA LEU A 338 20.19 -1.30 -37.92
C LEU A 338 18.71 -1.70 -37.93
N GLN A 339 18.16 -2.08 -39.09
CA GLN A 339 16.78 -2.56 -39.27
C GLN A 339 15.72 -1.62 -38.66
N VAL A 340 15.96 -0.31 -38.73
CA VAL A 340 15.11 0.72 -38.12
C VAL A 340 13.68 0.69 -38.67
N GLN A 341 13.51 0.40 -39.96
CA GLN A 341 12.20 0.34 -40.61
C GLN A 341 11.46 -0.99 -40.36
N GLU A 342 12.17 -2.02 -39.89
CA GLU A 342 11.63 -3.36 -39.62
C GLU A 342 11.22 -3.54 -38.15
N ARG A 343 11.19 -2.48 -37.33
CA ARG A 343 10.91 -2.59 -35.87
C ARG A 343 9.62 -3.31 -35.52
N ILE A 344 8.55 -3.06 -36.27
CA ILE A 344 7.26 -3.72 -36.06
C ILE A 344 7.39 -5.23 -36.35
N ASN A 345 8.12 -5.59 -37.41
CA ASN A 345 8.36 -6.98 -37.79
C ASN A 345 9.33 -7.69 -36.83
N LEU A 346 10.35 -6.98 -36.35
CA LEU A 346 11.22 -7.44 -35.27
C LEU A 346 10.44 -7.65 -33.97
N ASP A 347 9.49 -6.77 -33.66
CA ASP A 347 8.66 -6.89 -32.47
C ASP A 347 7.71 -8.09 -32.55
N HIS A 348 7.09 -8.32 -33.71
CA HIS A 348 6.28 -9.51 -33.95
C HIS A 348 7.10 -10.80 -34.19
N GLY A 349 8.43 -10.72 -34.21
CA GLY A 349 9.31 -11.87 -34.43
C GLY A 349 9.26 -12.43 -35.87
N THR A 350 8.72 -11.67 -36.82
CA THR A 350 8.62 -12.05 -38.24
C THR A 350 9.92 -11.81 -39.00
N VAL A 351 10.82 -10.98 -38.44
CA VAL A 351 12.18 -10.73 -38.94
C VAL A 351 13.18 -11.01 -37.83
N GLN A 352 14.33 -11.61 -38.18
CA GLN A 352 15.40 -11.88 -37.23
C GLN A 352 16.32 -10.65 -37.03
N PRO A 353 16.85 -10.43 -35.81
CA PRO A 353 17.81 -9.37 -35.54
C PRO A 353 19.10 -9.52 -36.36
N GLY A 354 19.62 -8.41 -36.88
CA GLY A 354 20.83 -8.37 -37.69
C GLY A 354 22.12 -8.60 -36.89
N SER A 355 23.23 -8.72 -37.61
CA SER A 355 24.55 -8.99 -37.02
C SER A 355 25.08 -7.86 -36.12
N VAL A 356 24.64 -6.62 -36.34
CA VAL A 356 25.00 -5.48 -35.48
C VAL A 356 24.24 -5.56 -34.15
N ALA A 357 22.93 -5.78 -34.19
CA ALA A 357 22.12 -5.97 -32.99
C ALA A 357 22.59 -7.15 -32.13
N SER A 358 22.99 -8.25 -32.79
CA SER A 358 23.57 -9.42 -32.12
C SER A 358 24.88 -9.10 -31.38
N ARG A 359 25.73 -8.23 -31.94
CA ARG A 359 26.96 -7.79 -31.27
C ARG A 359 26.68 -6.87 -30.07
N ILE A 360 25.72 -5.96 -30.21
CA ILE A 360 25.28 -5.07 -29.12
C ILE A 360 24.67 -5.88 -27.99
N ALA A 361 23.84 -6.88 -28.31
CA ALA A 361 23.24 -7.81 -27.36
C ALA A 361 24.27 -8.55 -26.51
N VAL A 362 25.34 -9.06 -27.12
CA VAL A 362 26.44 -9.70 -26.39
C VAL A 362 27.16 -8.72 -25.48
N ALA A 363 27.39 -7.49 -25.93
CA ALA A 363 28.09 -6.48 -25.13
C ALA A 363 27.27 -6.01 -23.92
N MET A 364 25.94 -6.02 -24.02
CA MET A 364 25.01 -5.50 -23.02
C MET A 364 24.28 -6.58 -22.21
N ASP A 365 24.55 -7.86 -22.49
CA ASP A 365 23.89 -9.02 -21.88
C ASP A 365 22.35 -8.97 -21.96
N VAL A 366 21.84 -8.71 -23.17
CA VAL A 366 20.40 -8.66 -23.48
C VAL A 366 20.07 -9.51 -24.71
N GLU A 367 18.79 -9.79 -24.95
CA GLU A 367 18.38 -10.51 -26.16
C GLU A 367 18.67 -9.69 -27.43
N PRO A 368 19.08 -10.32 -28.55
CA PRO A 368 19.28 -9.65 -29.84
C PRO A 368 18.09 -8.83 -30.32
N LYS A 369 16.87 -9.28 -30.02
CA LYS A 369 15.63 -8.54 -30.30
C LYS A 369 15.57 -7.23 -29.50
N ILE A 370 15.80 -7.28 -28.20
CA ILE A 370 15.79 -6.10 -27.32
C ILE A 370 16.87 -5.11 -27.75
N ALA A 371 18.08 -5.60 -28.07
CA ALA A 371 19.16 -4.75 -28.59
C ALA A 371 18.79 -4.05 -29.90
N ALA A 372 18.14 -4.77 -30.84
CA ALA A 372 17.70 -4.18 -32.10
C ALA A 372 16.64 -3.08 -31.89
N LEU A 373 15.63 -3.36 -31.06
CA LEU A 373 14.56 -2.41 -30.76
C LEU A 373 15.05 -1.19 -29.98
N ALA A 374 15.92 -1.39 -28.97
CA ALA A 374 16.54 -0.31 -28.20
C ALA A 374 17.45 0.58 -29.05
N THR A 375 18.23 -0.03 -29.95
CA THR A 375 19.07 0.71 -30.90
C THR A 375 18.20 1.54 -31.84
N GLY A 376 17.09 0.97 -32.31
CA GLY A 376 16.08 1.71 -33.05
C GLY A 376 15.56 2.91 -32.26
N GLU A 377 15.02 2.68 -31.06
CA GLU A 377 14.49 3.72 -30.18
C GLU A 377 15.48 4.89 -30.01
N PHE A 378 16.76 4.59 -29.75
CA PHE A 378 17.82 5.58 -29.65
C PHE A 378 18.08 6.33 -30.97
N LEU A 379 18.13 5.62 -32.11
CA LEU A 379 18.31 6.25 -33.42
C LEU A 379 17.14 7.15 -33.82
N SER A 380 15.92 6.84 -33.37
CA SER A 380 14.77 7.73 -33.58
C SER A 380 14.95 9.06 -32.85
N MET A 381 15.59 9.06 -31.68
CA MET A 381 15.92 10.31 -30.97
C MET A 381 16.95 11.12 -31.76
N ILE A 382 17.98 10.46 -32.32
CA ILE A 382 18.99 11.12 -33.16
C ILE A 382 18.36 11.67 -34.45
N ARG A 383 17.47 10.90 -35.09
CA ARG A 383 16.74 11.32 -36.30
C ARG A 383 15.97 12.61 -36.06
N ALA A 384 15.25 12.71 -34.95
CA ALA A 384 14.50 13.91 -34.61
C ALA A 384 15.39 15.16 -34.50
N VAL A 385 16.63 15.01 -34.02
CA VAL A 385 17.61 16.11 -33.98
C VAL A 385 18.10 16.49 -35.38
N LEU A 386 18.37 15.50 -36.25
CA LEU A 386 18.81 15.75 -37.63
C LEU A 386 17.71 16.37 -38.50
N GLU A 387 16.46 15.94 -38.32
CA GLU A 387 15.28 16.53 -38.95
C GLU A 387 15.08 17.98 -38.50
N ALA A 388 15.18 18.27 -37.20
CA ALA A 388 15.13 19.63 -36.67
C ALA A 388 16.25 20.54 -37.21
N GLY A 389 17.40 19.95 -37.56
CA GLY A 389 18.53 20.63 -38.19
C GLY A 389 18.42 20.78 -39.72
N ASN A 390 17.36 20.26 -40.35
CA ASN A 390 17.18 20.16 -41.82
C ASN A 390 18.28 19.35 -42.54
N HIS A 391 18.90 18.39 -41.85
CA HIS A 391 19.94 17.52 -42.43
C HIS A 391 19.40 16.20 -42.97
N VAL A 392 18.24 15.79 -42.48
CA VAL A 392 17.51 14.61 -42.96
C VAL A 392 16.08 15.00 -43.26
N SER A 393 15.54 14.51 -44.37
CA SER A 393 14.15 14.79 -44.74
C SER A 393 13.17 14.07 -43.79
N PRO A 394 12.09 14.73 -43.33
CA PRO A 394 11.07 14.07 -42.53
C PRO A 394 10.42 12.93 -43.35
N PRO A 395 10.00 11.84 -42.72
CA PRO A 395 9.36 10.74 -43.43
C PRO A 395 8.08 11.25 -44.11
N PRO A 396 7.75 10.74 -45.31
CA PRO A 396 6.49 11.07 -45.95
C PRO A 396 5.33 10.68 -45.01
N PRO A 397 4.23 11.48 -44.98
CA PRO A 397 3.10 11.18 -44.12
C PRO A 397 2.59 9.76 -44.41
N PRO A 398 2.21 9.00 -43.37
CA PRO A 398 1.73 7.64 -43.55
C PRO A 398 0.56 7.65 -44.53
N ALA A 399 0.65 6.81 -45.58
CA ALA A 399 -0.45 6.64 -46.51
C ALA A 399 -1.73 6.29 -45.72
N PRO A 400 -2.88 6.89 -46.04
CA PRO A 400 -4.12 6.59 -45.32
C PRO A 400 -4.37 5.08 -45.35
N LYS A 401 -4.53 4.49 -44.17
CA LYS A 401 -4.85 3.06 -44.04
C LYS A 401 -6.10 2.77 -44.89
N PRO A 402 -6.09 1.73 -45.75
CA PRO A 402 -7.31 1.25 -46.37
C PRO A 402 -8.33 0.98 -45.27
N VAL A 403 -9.51 1.60 -45.36
CA VAL A 403 -10.62 1.32 -44.44
C VAL A 403 -10.97 -0.17 -44.61
N PRO A 404 -10.94 -0.99 -43.55
CA PRO A 404 -11.39 -2.37 -43.66
C PRO A 404 -12.84 -2.38 -44.13
N ALA A 405 -13.13 -3.07 -45.23
CA ALA A 405 -14.51 -3.30 -45.63
C ALA A 405 -15.22 -4.06 -44.50
N PRO A 406 -16.45 -3.66 -44.10
CA PRO A 406 -17.16 -4.33 -43.02
C PRO A 406 -17.36 -5.81 -43.36
N ALA A 407 -16.98 -6.67 -42.43
CA ALA A 407 -17.18 -8.11 -42.53
C ALA A 407 -18.68 -8.39 -42.69
N SER A 408 -19.05 -8.94 -43.84
CA SER A 408 -20.40 -9.45 -44.07
C SER A 408 -20.63 -10.66 -43.17
N GLY A 409 -21.40 -10.46 -42.10
CA GLY A 409 -21.69 -11.48 -41.09
C GLY A 409 -22.97 -11.18 -40.32
N LEU A 410 -24.08 -11.07 -41.05
CA LEU A 410 -25.43 -11.18 -40.48
C LEU A 410 -25.59 -12.60 -39.90
N ILE A 411 -25.58 -12.73 -38.58
CA ILE A 411 -26.23 -13.85 -37.90
C ILE A 411 -27.51 -13.28 -37.30
N ALA A 412 -28.63 -13.53 -37.98
CA ALA A 412 -29.96 -13.40 -37.39
C ALA A 412 -30.24 -14.66 -36.56
N VAL A 413 -30.59 -14.48 -35.29
CA VAL A 413 -31.32 -15.51 -34.52
C VAL A 413 -32.60 -14.86 -34.05
N GLY A 414 -33.70 -15.30 -34.66
CA GLY A 414 -35.01 -15.37 -34.03
C GLY A 414 -35.24 -16.79 -33.54
#